data_AF-A0A1G2F0S9-F1
#
_entry.id   AF-A0A1G2F0S9-F1
#
_cell.length_a   1.000
_cell.length_b   1.000
_cell.length_c   1.000
_cell.angle_alpha   90.00
_cell.angle_beta   90.00
_cell.angle_gamma   90.00
#
_symmetry.space_group_name_H-M   'P 1'
#
loop_
_entity.id
_entity.type
_entity.pdbx_description
1 polymer ?
#
loop_
_entity_poly.entity_id
_entity_poly.type
_entity_poly.pdbx_seq_one_letter_code
_entity_poly.pdbx_strand_id
1 'polypeptide(L)'
;MRWLKDMRVWLFAATFLTVSFAGASFSGLMDFHRPLSIFYGMPFAVSLLVILLAHEMGHYVAARRWGVEVDGPYFIPFPFFLGTFGAFIRVKSPIPNRIALCDIGAAGPWAGMGTAVAILFLVYPLRLELGDFAANQVRLAILVGFIVTLVNLLPSGSLDGGHLAYAFFGNLNQRIVGLVMFFSSLLTMVFVVFFNSAISPLVFFILYIVGGGTIHPPTENDLLPLDWKRKVVVIITLIIYAVLLYGSTLVRFGSK
;
A
#
# COMPACT_ATOMS: atom_id res chain seq x y z
N MET A 1 -8.42 24.09 14.28
CA MET A 1 -8.28 23.83 12.82
C MET A 1 -6.86 24.03 12.27
N ARG A 2 -6.01 24.96 12.78
CA ARG A 2 -4.58 25.09 12.38
C ARG A 2 -3.71 23.89 12.82
N TRP A 3 -3.84 23.46 14.07
CA TRP A 3 -3.06 22.37 14.66
C TRP A 3 -3.08 21.03 13.88
N LEU A 4 -4.21 20.70 13.23
CA LEU A 4 -4.32 19.50 12.39
C LEU A 4 -3.58 19.63 11.05
N LYS A 5 -3.48 20.84 10.48
CA LYS A 5 -2.66 21.10 9.28
C LYS A 5 -1.19 20.98 9.64
N ASP A 6 -0.81 21.52 10.80
CA ASP A 6 0.56 21.45 11.32
C ASP A 6 0.96 19.99 11.53
N MET A 7 0.07 19.16 12.09
CA MET A 7 0.34 17.73 12.31
C MET A 7 0.64 16.95 11.03
N ARG A 8 -0.08 17.20 9.92
CA ARG A 8 0.17 16.50 8.63
C ARG A 8 1.55 16.82 8.08
N VAL A 9 1.97 18.07 8.17
CA VAL A 9 3.29 18.52 7.72
C VAL A 9 4.39 17.87 8.56
N TRP A 10 4.23 17.86 9.88
CA TRP A 10 5.18 17.20 10.78
C TRP A 10 5.28 15.69 10.54
N LEU A 11 4.15 15.03 10.33
CA LEU A 11 4.08 13.60 10.02
C LEU A 11 4.73 13.27 8.67
N PHE A 12 4.50 14.09 7.65
CA PHE A 12 5.17 13.95 6.36
C PHE A 12 6.68 14.16 6.49
N ALA A 13 7.12 15.20 7.19
CA ALA A 13 8.54 15.46 7.42
C ALA A 13 9.22 14.31 8.19
N ALA A 14 8.58 13.80 9.24
CA ALA A 14 9.07 12.65 9.98
C ALA A 14 9.15 11.40 9.09
N THR A 15 8.14 11.17 8.27
CA THR A 15 8.11 10.03 7.34
C THR A 15 9.20 10.15 6.28
N PHE A 16 9.42 11.36 5.74
CA PHE A 16 10.51 11.61 4.80
C PHE A 16 11.88 11.26 5.41
N LEU A 17 12.11 11.63 6.66
CA LEU A 17 13.35 11.31 7.37
C LEU A 17 13.51 9.80 7.63
N THR A 18 12.46 9.12 8.10
CA THR A 18 12.53 7.68 8.38
C THR A 18 12.66 6.84 7.10
N VAL A 19 12.01 7.23 6.01
CA VAL A 19 12.17 6.57 4.70
C VAL A 19 13.53 6.87 4.09
N SER A 20 14.06 8.09 4.24
CA SER A 20 15.43 8.40 3.80
C SER A 20 16.47 7.57 4.57
N PHE A 21 16.30 7.43 5.89
CA PHE A 21 17.11 6.55 6.72
C PHE A 21 17.03 5.08 6.24
N ALA A 22 15.83 4.57 5.95
CA ALA A 22 15.65 3.22 5.43
C ALA A 22 16.36 3.03 4.07
N GLY A 23 16.21 3.99 3.15
CA GLY A 23 16.90 3.98 1.85
C GLY A 23 18.42 3.98 1.98
N ALA A 24 18.97 4.82 2.86
CA ALA A 24 20.41 4.85 3.15
C ALA A 24 20.88 3.50 3.74
N SER A 25 20.08 2.91 4.63
CA SER A 25 20.36 1.60 5.24
C SER A 25 20.35 0.47 4.21
N PHE A 26 19.37 0.42 3.30
CA PHE A 26 19.33 -0.57 2.22
C PHE A 26 20.49 -0.44 1.25
N SER A 27 21.01 0.77 1.08
CA SER A 27 22.19 1.01 0.24
C SER A 27 23.53 0.68 0.93
N GLY A 28 23.52 0.38 2.24
CA GLY A 28 24.73 0.14 3.03
C GLY A 28 25.56 1.40 3.33
N LEU A 29 25.02 2.59 3.06
CA LEU A 29 25.72 3.88 3.22
C LEU A 29 25.31 4.64 4.48
N MET A 30 24.46 4.06 5.34
CA MET A 30 24.07 4.69 6.59
C MET A 30 25.23 4.67 7.59
N ASP A 31 25.61 5.86 8.08
CA ASP A 31 26.71 6.05 9.03
C ASP A 31 26.24 6.87 10.24
N PHE A 32 26.24 6.26 11.42
CA PHE A 32 25.82 6.91 12.66
C PHE A 32 26.76 8.05 13.10
N HIS A 33 28.02 8.05 12.66
CA HIS A 33 28.96 9.14 12.93
C HIS A 33 28.77 10.34 12.00
N ARG A 34 28.02 10.17 10.90
CA ARG A 34 27.71 11.22 9.93
C ARG A 34 26.19 11.32 9.76
N PRO A 35 25.47 12.06 10.63
CA PRO A 35 24.01 12.10 10.62
C PRO A 35 23.37 12.48 9.28
N LEU A 36 24.07 13.23 8.42
CA LEU A 36 23.62 13.59 7.08
C LEU A 36 23.66 12.43 6.08
N SER A 37 24.21 11.26 6.43
CA SER A 37 24.22 10.07 5.57
C SER A 37 22.81 9.57 5.22
N ILE A 38 21.80 9.92 6.02
CA ILE A 38 20.39 9.60 5.71
C ILE A 38 19.98 10.10 4.33
N PHE A 39 20.60 11.18 3.84
CA PHE A 39 20.28 11.78 2.55
C PHE A 39 20.78 10.93 1.37
N TYR A 40 21.67 9.96 1.58
CA TYR A 40 21.97 8.97 0.54
C TYR A 40 20.74 8.13 0.14
N GLY A 41 19.73 8.03 1.00
CA GLY A 41 18.45 7.37 0.70
C GLY A 41 17.41 8.23 0.00
N MET A 42 17.72 9.48 -0.38
CA MET A 42 16.76 10.40 -1.00
C MET A 42 16.10 9.85 -2.27
N PRO A 43 16.82 9.25 -3.24
CA PRO A 43 16.19 8.69 -4.45
C PRO A 43 15.13 7.64 -4.12
N PHE A 44 15.38 6.78 -3.13
CA PHE A 44 14.40 5.83 -2.62
C PHE A 44 13.21 6.53 -1.97
N ALA A 45 13.46 7.47 -1.04
CA ALA A 45 12.41 8.13 -0.28
C ALA A 45 11.47 8.97 -1.14
N VAL A 46 12.01 9.78 -2.06
CA VAL A 46 11.21 10.59 -2.98
C VAL A 46 10.32 9.70 -3.85
N SER A 47 10.90 8.66 -4.44
CA SER A 47 10.17 7.75 -5.34
C SER A 47 9.06 7.01 -4.60
N LEU A 48 9.35 6.46 -3.42
CA LEU A 48 8.36 5.72 -2.63
C LEU A 48 7.24 6.64 -2.15
N LEU A 49 7.56 7.82 -1.62
CA LEU A 49 6.55 8.76 -1.12
C LEU A 49 5.67 9.31 -2.24
N VAL A 50 6.19 9.51 -3.45
CA VAL A 50 5.38 9.89 -4.62
C VAL A 50 4.39 8.79 -4.97
N ILE A 51 4.81 7.51 -4.95
CA ILE A 51 3.92 6.37 -5.22
C ILE A 51 2.82 6.29 -4.14
N LEU A 52 3.18 6.36 -2.86
CA LEU A 52 2.23 6.31 -1.75
C LEU A 52 1.28 7.52 -1.75
N LEU A 53 1.79 8.71 -2.06
CA LEU A 53 0.97 9.91 -2.19
C LEU A 53 -0.03 9.74 -3.32
N ALA A 54 0.39 9.24 -4.48
CA ALA A 54 -0.50 9.02 -5.60
C ALA A 54 -1.59 7.98 -5.28
N HIS A 55 -1.23 6.91 -4.57
CA HIS A 55 -2.19 5.92 -4.06
C HIS A 55 -3.27 6.58 -3.20
N GLU A 56 -2.88 7.30 -2.14
CA GLU A 56 -3.85 7.96 -1.26
C GLU A 56 -4.65 9.06 -1.96
N MET A 57 -4.01 9.79 -2.89
CA MET A 57 -4.70 10.80 -3.69
C MET A 57 -5.74 10.18 -4.64
N GLY A 58 -5.51 8.95 -5.11
CA GLY A 58 -6.50 8.17 -5.86
C GLY A 58 -7.78 7.97 -5.03
N HIS A 59 -7.63 7.48 -3.80
CA HIS A 59 -8.76 7.36 -2.87
C HIS A 59 -9.42 8.71 -2.58
N TYR A 60 -8.63 9.75 -2.29
CA TYR A 60 -9.13 11.08 -1.99
C TYR A 60 -10.00 11.64 -3.12
N VAL A 61 -9.51 11.59 -4.37
CA VAL A 61 -10.23 12.11 -5.52
C VAL A 61 -11.51 11.31 -5.77
N ALA A 62 -11.45 9.98 -5.68
CA ALA A 62 -12.63 9.12 -5.85
C ALA A 62 -13.68 9.39 -4.77
N ALA A 63 -13.27 9.51 -3.51
CA ALA A 63 -14.17 9.80 -2.40
C ALA A 63 -14.87 11.16 -2.57
N ARG A 64 -14.11 12.19 -2.96
CA ARG A 64 -14.66 13.53 -3.22
C ARG A 64 -15.65 13.55 -4.38
N ARG A 65 -15.43 12.74 -5.43
CA ARG A 65 -16.38 12.59 -6.57
C ARG A 65 -17.71 11.99 -6.13
N TRP A 66 -17.70 11.12 -5.12
CA TRP A 66 -18.89 10.52 -4.54
C TRP A 66 -19.51 11.36 -3.41
N GLY A 67 -19.00 12.58 -3.17
CA GLY A 67 -19.50 13.46 -2.11
C GLY A 67 -19.11 13.02 -0.70
N VAL A 68 -18.20 12.05 -0.56
CA VAL A 68 -17.73 11.57 0.75
C VAL A 68 -16.77 12.60 1.35
N GLU A 69 -17.02 12.97 2.60
CA GLU A 69 -16.14 13.87 3.35
C GLU A 69 -14.88 13.13 3.77
N VAL A 70 -13.73 13.59 3.27
CA VAL A 70 -12.42 13.01 3.54
C VAL A 70 -11.40 14.09 3.89
N ASP A 71 -10.48 13.75 4.78
CA ASP A 71 -9.28 14.53 5.02
C ASP A 71 -8.20 14.26 3.95
N GLY A 72 -7.19 15.14 3.89
CA GLY A 72 -5.98 14.86 3.12
C GLY A 72 -5.13 13.75 3.77
N PRO A 73 -4.14 13.22 3.03
CA PRO A 73 -3.37 12.04 3.47
C PRO A 73 -2.53 12.33 4.71
N TYR A 74 -2.50 11.37 5.62
CA TYR A 74 -1.58 11.33 6.76
C TYR A 74 -0.52 10.26 6.50
N PHE A 75 0.75 10.67 6.48
CA PHE A 75 1.88 9.74 6.34
C PHE A 75 2.33 9.27 7.73
N ILE A 76 2.50 7.97 7.93
CA ILE A 76 2.86 7.42 9.22
C ILE A 76 4.36 7.05 9.22
N PRO A 77 5.21 7.76 9.98
CA PRO A 77 6.61 7.40 10.08
C PRO A 77 6.78 6.10 10.86
N PHE A 78 7.70 5.25 10.41
CA PHE A 78 8.11 4.08 11.17
C PHE A 78 9.60 3.87 11.00
N PRO A 79 10.44 3.95 12.04
CA PRO A 79 11.90 3.94 11.88
C PRO A 79 12.50 2.60 11.46
N PHE A 80 11.67 1.55 11.32
CA PHE A 80 12.10 0.19 10.96
C PHE A 80 11.55 -0.23 9.59
N PHE A 81 12.08 -1.33 9.05
CA PHE A 81 11.72 -1.89 7.74
C PHE A 81 11.79 -0.86 6.61
N LEU A 82 10.64 -0.43 6.06
CA LEU A 82 10.52 0.46 4.90
C LEU A 82 10.69 1.94 5.25
N GLY A 83 10.74 2.29 6.54
CA GLY A 83 10.74 3.69 6.99
C GLY A 83 9.34 4.31 7.15
N THR A 84 8.28 3.56 6.87
CA THR A 84 6.89 4.04 6.98
C THR A 84 5.91 2.88 7.16
N PHE A 85 4.77 3.12 7.83
CA PHE A 85 3.59 2.23 7.78
C PHE A 85 2.68 2.52 6.58
N GLY A 86 3.07 3.45 5.72
CA GLY A 86 2.27 3.94 4.61
C GLY A 86 1.62 5.29 4.90
N ALA A 87 0.61 5.60 4.11
CA ALA A 87 -0.23 6.76 4.30
C ALA A 87 -1.70 6.31 4.31
N PHE A 88 -2.58 7.12 4.88
CA PHE A 88 -4.02 6.86 4.84
C PHE A 88 -4.80 8.16 4.77
N ILE A 89 -5.96 8.12 4.12
CA ILE A 89 -6.99 9.16 4.22
C ILE A 89 -7.97 8.84 5.35
N ARG A 90 -8.40 9.88 6.08
CA ARG A 90 -9.45 9.73 7.09
C ARG A 90 -10.80 10.07 6.49
N VAL A 91 -11.69 9.08 6.45
CA VAL A 91 -13.11 9.23 6.07
C VAL A 91 -13.91 9.79 7.25
N LYS A 92 -14.76 10.79 6.98
CA LYS A 92 -15.55 11.52 8.00
C LYS A 92 -17.06 11.34 7.86
N SER A 93 -17.55 11.02 6.68
CA SER A 93 -18.94 10.69 6.42
C SER A 93 -19.07 9.22 6.02
N PRO A 94 -20.24 8.60 6.21
CA PRO A 94 -20.48 7.25 5.69
C PRO A 94 -20.33 7.20 4.17
N ILE A 95 -19.99 6.01 3.64
CA ILE A 95 -19.90 5.76 2.21
C ILE A 95 -21.33 5.44 1.70
N PRO A 96 -21.80 6.09 0.63
CA PRO A 96 -23.22 6.09 0.28
C PRO A 96 -23.74 4.74 -0.23
N ASN A 97 -22.92 3.98 -0.96
CA ASN A 97 -23.32 2.68 -1.53
C ASN A 97 -22.09 1.84 -1.93
N ARG A 98 -22.33 0.58 -2.27
CA ARG A 98 -21.28 -0.37 -2.71
C ARG A 98 -20.56 0.06 -3.98
N ILE A 99 -21.20 0.85 -4.84
CA ILE A 99 -20.56 1.36 -6.07
C ILE A 99 -19.49 2.39 -5.70
N ALA A 100 -19.81 3.34 -4.82
CA ALA A 100 -18.85 4.29 -4.29
C ALA A 100 -17.71 3.59 -3.56
N LEU A 101 -18.01 2.56 -2.76
CA LEU A 101 -17.00 1.75 -2.08
C LEU A 101 -16.04 1.06 -3.08
N CYS A 102 -16.58 0.51 -4.18
CA CYS A 102 -15.77 -0.10 -5.23
C CYS A 102 -14.87 0.92 -5.92
N ASP A 103 -15.43 2.06 -6.33
CA ASP A 103 -14.70 3.09 -7.06
C ASP A 103 -13.59 3.69 -6.17
N ILE A 104 -13.89 3.94 -4.89
CA ILE A 104 -12.90 4.42 -3.91
C ILE A 104 -11.83 3.35 -3.68
N GLY A 105 -12.20 2.10 -3.40
CA GLY A 105 -11.25 1.02 -3.13
C GLY A 105 -10.34 0.69 -4.32
N ALA A 106 -10.82 0.81 -5.55
CA ALA A 106 -9.99 0.60 -6.74
C ALA A 106 -9.05 1.78 -6.98
N ALA A 107 -9.50 3.02 -6.77
CA ALA A 107 -8.79 4.21 -7.25
C ALA A 107 -7.36 4.34 -6.73
N GLY A 108 -7.10 4.00 -5.45
CA GLY A 108 -5.76 4.10 -4.88
C GLY A 108 -4.77 3.12 -5.50
N PRO A 109 -5.03 1.80 -5.49
CA PRO A 109 -4.18 0.80 -6.14
C PRO A 109 -3.86 1.15 -7.60
N TRP A 110 -4.85 1.59 -8.37
CA TRP A 110 -4.64 1.99 -9.77
C TRP A 110 -3.77 3.25 -9.90
N ALA A 111 -3.95 4.25 -9.04
CA ALA A 111 -3.15 5.47 -9.05
C ALA A 111 -1.70 5.20 -8.62
N GLY A 112 -1.50 4.39 -7.57
CA GLY A 112 -0.17 3.96 -7.10
C GLY A 112 0.58 3.16 -8.15
N MET A 113 -0.06 2.13 -8.74
CA MET A 113 0.54 1.34 -9.81
C MET A 113 0.85 2.18 -11.05
N GLY A 114 -0.09 3.02 -11.50
CA GLY A 114 0.13 3.89 -12.65
C GLY A 114 1.33 4.82 -12.44
N THR A 115 1.49 5.35 -11.23
CA THR A 115 2.63 6.19 -10.87
C THR A 115 3.93 5.40 -10.82
N ALA A 116 3.94 4.20 -10.24
CA ALA A 116 5.12 3.32 -10.22
C ALA A 116 5.58 2.94 -11.63
N VAL A 117 4.64 2.62 -12.52
CA VAL A 117 4.90 2.32 -13.93
C VAL A 117 5.45 3.57 -14.65
N ALA A 118 4.86 4.75 -14.42
CA ALA A 118 5.36 6.00 -15.01
C ALA A 118 6.80 6.30 -14.58
N ILE A 119 7.12 6.15 -13.29
CA ILE A 119 8.48 6.33 -12.77
C ILE A 119 9.43 5.29 -13.40
N LEU A 120 9.01 4.04 -13.57
CA LEU A 120 9.83 3.01 -14.23
C LEU A 120 10.22 3.42 -15.66
N PHE A 121 9.25 3.90 -16.45
CA PHE A 121 9.49 4.36 -17.82
C PHE A 121 10.31 5.64 -17.88
N LEU A 122 10.24 6.50 -16.87
CA LEU A 122 11.02 7.73 -16.77
C LEU A 122 12.48 7.46 -16.36
N VAL A 123 12.70 6.52 -15.44
CA VAL A 123 14.04 6.22 -14.89
C VAL A 123 14.90 5.42 -15.86
N TYR A 124 14.31 4.54 -16.69
CA TYR A 124 15.06 3.74 -17.65
C TYR A 124 15.91 4.61 -18.63
N PRO A 125 15.36 5.64 -19.30
CA PRO A 125 16.16 6.53 -20.15
C PRO A 125 17.04 7.48 -19.34
N LEU A 126 16.61 7.94 -18.16
CA LEU A 126 17.37 8.88 -17.31
C LEU A 126 18.51 8.21 -16.52
N ARG A 127 18.70 6.89 -16.64
CA ARG A 127 19.73 6.16 -15.88
C ARG A 127 21.14 6.74 -16.06
N LEU A 128 21.46 7.20 -17.27
CA LEU A 128 22.77 7.77 -17.58
C LEU A 128 23.00 9.11 -16.89
N GLU A 129 21.94 9.87 -16.60
CA GLU A 129 22.00 11.17 -15.92
C GLU A 129 21.87 11.03 -14.40
N LEU A 130 21.03 10.11 -13.92
CA LEU A 130 20.80 9.83 -12.49
C LEU A 130 21.97 9.09 -11.83
N GLY A 131 22.77 8.37 -12.62
CA GLY A 131 23.79 7.45 -12.14
C GLY A 131 23.20 6.12 -11.63
N ASP A 132 24.02 5.07 -11.66
CA ASP A 132 23.58 3.71 -11.32
C ASP A 132 23.06 3.58 -9.89
N PHE A 133 23.65 4.33 -8.96
CA PHE A 133 23.25 4.34 -7.56
C PHE A 133 21.80 4.81 -7.36
N ALA A 134 21.47 6.01 -7.87
CA ALA A 134 20.13 6.56 -7.73
C ALA A 134 19.11 5.71 -8.49
N ALA A 135 19.45 5.27 -9.71
CA ALA A 135 18.56 4.40 -10.50
C ALA A 135 18.22 3.09 -9.77
N ASN A 136 19.17 2.46 -9.08
CA ASN A 136 18.92 1.25 -8.30
C ASN A 136 18.02 1.50 -7.09
N GLN A 137 18.21 2.62 -6.39
CA GLN A 137 17.32 3.01 -5.29
C GLN A 137 15.89 3.29 -5.76
N VAL A 138 15.72 3.95 -6.90
CA VAL A 138 14.40 4.20 -7.48
C VAL A 138 13.73 2.89 -7.89
N ARG A 139 14.48 1.94 -8.49
CA ARG A 139 13.97 0.59 -8.79
C ARG A 139 13.50 -0.14 -7.54
N LEU A 140 14.26 -0.04 -6.44
CA LEU A 140 13.87 -0.62 -5.16
C LEU A 140 12.58 0.04 -4.64
N ALA A 141 12.44 1.37 -4.73
CA ALA A 141 11.23 2.07 -4.34
C ALA A 141 10.00 1.65 -5.17
N ILE A 142 10.17 1.44 -6.48
CA ILE A 142 9.11 0.91 -7.36
C ILE A 142 8.68 -0.48 -6.89
N LEU A 143 9.64 -1.37 -6.64
CA LEU A 143 9.36 -2.73 -6.15
C LEU A 143 8.60 -2.70 -4.82
N VAL A 144 9.09 -1.90 -3.86
CA VAL A 144 8.42 -1.71 -2.57
C VAL A 144 7.02 -1.14 -2.76
N GLY A 145 6.84 -0.15 -3.64
CA GLY A 145 5.54 0.42 -3.97
C GLY A 145 4.55 -0.65 -4.47
N PHE A 146 4.98 -1.51 -5.39
CA PHE A 146 4.17 -2.65 -5.84
C PHE A 146 3.82 -3.61 -4.70
N ILE A 147 4.77 -3.92 -3.81
CA ILE A 147 4.51 -4.77 -2.64
C ILE A 147 3.47 -4.13 -1.72
N VAL A 148 3.57 -2.83 -1.45
CA VAL A 148 2.57 -2.12 -0.62
C VAL A 148 1.20 -2.16 -1.29
N THR A 149 1.11 -1.92 -2.59
CA THR A 149 -0.17 -2.05 -3.31
C THR A 149 -0.71 -3.48 -3.27
N LEU A 150 0.14 -4.50 -3.39
CA LEU A 150 -0.25 -5.90 -3.26
C LEU A 150 -0.83 -6.19 -1.87
N VAL A 151 -0.18 -5.72 -0.82
CA VAL A 151 -0.68 -5.85 0.55
C VAL A 151 -2.04 -5.16 0.66
N ASN A 152 -2.19 -3.93 0.15
CA ASN A 152 -3.48 -3.22 0.19
C ASN A 152 -4.58 -3.91 -0.62
N LEU A 153 -4.26 -4.72 -1.63
CA LEU A 153 -5.23 -5.51 -2.39
C LEU A 153 -5.60 -6.85 -1.75
N LEU A 154 -5.02 -7.19 -0.59
CA LEU A 154 -5.46 -8.35 0.19
C LEU A 154 -6.94 -8.17 0.59
N PRO A 155 -7.78 -9.22 0.47
CA PRO A 155 -9.20 -9.18 0.87
C PRO A 155 -9.44 -9.10 2.40
N SER A 156 -8.83 -8.12 3.06
CA SER A 156 -8.93 -7.84 4.49
C SER A 156 -9.70 -6.56 4.76
N GLY A 157 -10.50 -6.49 5.82
CA GLY A 157 -11.57 -5.49 5.98
C GLY A 157 -11.11 -4.03 6.08
N SER A 158 -9.88 -3.77 6.52
CA SER A 158 -9.29 -2.42 6.56
C SER A 158 -8.52 -2.02 5.30
N LEU A 159 -8.28 -2.98 4.39
CA LEU A 159 -7.49 -2.79 3.18
C LEU A 159 -8.40 -2.58 1.96
N ASP A 160 -7.83 -2.01 0.91
CA ASP A 160 -8.55 -1.71 -0.34
C ASP A 160 -9.16 -2.95 -1.00
N GLY A 161 -8.48 -4.09 -0.92
CA GLY A 161 -8.97 -5.37 -1.38
C GLY A 161 -10.20 -5.85 -0.60
N GLY A 162 -10.29 -5.52 0.68
CA GLY A 162 -11.49 -5.76 1.50
C GLY A 162 -12.68 -4.94 1.02
N HIS A 163 -12.48 -3.65 0.72
CA HIS A 163 -13.51 -2.78 0.14
C HIS A 163 -14.03 -3.31 -1.19
N LEU A 164 -13.11 -3.74 -2.08
CA LEU A 164 -13.46 -4.32 -3.38
C LEU A 164 -14.20 -5.65 -3.24
N ALA A 165 -13.73 -6.53 -2.35
CA ALA A 165 -14.41 -7.77 -2.05
C ALA A 165 -15.79 -7.52 -1.43
N TYR A 166 -15.96 -6.46 -0.63
CA TYR A 166 -17.24 -6.15 0.02
C TYR A 166 -18.24 -5.67 -1.00
N ALA A 167 -17.80 -4.76 -1.86
CA ALA A 167 -18.59 -4.27 -2.96
C ALA A 167 -19.04 -5.40 -3.89
N PHE A 168 -18.15 -6.35 -4.20
CA PHE A 168 -18.44 -7.44 -5.13
C PHE A 168 -19.33 -8.53 -4.53
N PHE A 169 -19.03 -9.02 -3.33
CA PHE A 169 -19.68 -10.20 -2.74
C PHE A 169 -20.78 -9.89 -1.71
N GLY A 170 -20.79 -8.68 -1.13
CA GLY A 170 -21.72 -8.30 -0.08
C GLY A 170 -21.40 -8.90 1.30
N ASN A 171 -22.27 -8.60 2.28
CA ASN A 171 -21.99 -8.71 3.71
C ASN A 171 -21.81 -10.16 4.23
N LEU A 172 -22.60 -11.13 3.75
CA LEU A 172 -22.53 -12.52 4.22
C LEU A 172 -21.28 -13.25 3.73
N ASN A 173 -20.89 -12.97 2.49
CA ASN A 173 -19.74 -13.58 1.83
C ASN A 173 -18.42 -12.95 2.28
N GLN A 174 -18.42 -11.69 2.68
CA GLN A 174 -17.28 -11.02 3.32
C GLN A 174 -16.84 -11.70 4.61
N ARG A 175 -17.79 -12.12 5.47
CA ARG A 175 -17.46 -12.88 6.68
C ARG A 175 -16.73 -14.18 6.34
N ILE A 176 -17.18 -14.88 5.30
CA ILE A 176 -16.56 -16.13 4.84
C ILE A 176 -15.18 -15.85 4.26
N VAL A 177 -15.03 -14.85 3.39
CA VAL A 177 -13.74 -14.46 2.80
C VAL A 177 -12.75 -14.04 3.88
N GLY A 178 -13.16 -13.20 4.83
CA GLY A 178 -12.32 -12.77 5.95
C GLY A 178 -11.93 -13.92 6.88
N LEU A 179 -12.82 -14.88 7.15
CA LEU A 179 -12.49 -16.09 7.91
C LEU A 179 -11.52 -16.99 7.15
N VAL A 180 -11.76 -17.24 5.87
CA VAL A 180 -10.87 -18.05 5.02
C VAL A 180 -9.47 -17.43 4.98
N MET A 181 -9.39 -16.10 4.86
CA MET A 181 -8.11 -15.39 4.90
C MET A 181 -7.43 -15.40 6.26
N PHE A 182 -8.19 -15.32 7.35
CA PHE A 182 -7.64 -15.46 8.69
C PHE A 182 -7.02 -16.83 8.89
N PHE A 183 -7.77 -17.90 8.58
CA PHE A 183 -7.29 -19.27 8.74
C PHE A 183 -6.16 -19.61 7.77
N SER A 184 -6.18 -19.09 6.53
CA SER A 184 -5.06 -19.29 5.60
C SER A 184 -3.79 -18.57 6.06
N SER A 185 -3.89 -17.33 6.55
CA SER A 185 -2.76 -16.56 7.08
C SER A 185 -2.18 -17.20 8.34
N LEU A 186 -3.03 -17.74 9.23
CA LEU A 186 -2.61 -18.50 10.41
C LEU A 186 -1.86 -19.78 10.02
N LEU A 187 -2.38 -20.51 9.02
CA LEU A 187 -1.74 -21.71 8.50
C LEU A 187 -0.39 -21.40 7.84
N THR A 188 -0.29 -20.32 7.08
CA THR A 188 0.98 -19.84 6.50
C THR A 188 1.96 -19.40 7.60
N MET A 189 1.51 -18.70 8.64
CA MET A 189 2.35 -18.34 9.78
C MET A 189 2.90 -19.58 10.47
N VAL A 190 2.06 -20.58 10.76
CA VAL A 190 2.49 -21.86 11.35
C VAL A 190 3.48 -22.57 10.41
N PHE A 191 3.20 -22.62 9.12
CA PHE A 191 4.12 -23.21 8.15
C PHE A 191 5.48 -22.49 8.12
N VAL A 192 5.51 -21.15 8.11
CA VAL A 192 6.76 -20.37 8.14
C VAL A 192 7.50 -20.56 9.47
N VAL A 193 6.83 -20.50 10.62
CA VAL A 193 7.42 -20.76 11.95
C VAL A 193 8.10 -22.13 12.01
N PHE A 194 7.47 -23.16 11.44
CA PHE A 194 7.95 -24.53 11.52
C PHE A 194 8.99 -24.89 10.44
N PHE A 195 8.96 -24.25 9.26
CA PHE A 195 9.78 -24.65 8.10
C PHE A 195 10.79 -23.59 7.62
N ASN A 196 10.77 -22.35 8.12
CA ASN A 196 11.71 -21.32 7.66
C ASN A 196 12.05 -20.26 8.72
N SER A 197 13.31 -20.18 9.12
CA SER A 197 13.80 -19.31 10.21
C SER A 197 14.13 -17.87 9.80
N ALA A 198 13.99 -17.49 8.53
CA ALA A 198 14.45 -16.18 8.03
C ALA A 198 13.38 -15.07 7.99
N ILE A 199 12.09 -15.42 7.88
CA ILE A 199 10.99 -14.43 7.83
C ILE A 199 10.27 -14.48 9.18
N SER A 200 10.39 -13.40 9.97
CA SER A 200 9.83 -13.42 11.33
C SER A 200 8.30 -13.60 11.28
N PRO A 201 7.73 -14.51 12.10
CA PRO A 201 6.29 -14.67 12.29
C PRO A 201 5.59 -13.35 12.67
N LEU A 202 6.36 -12.43 13.24
CA LEU A 202 5.96 -11.07 13.59
C LEU A 202 5.50 -10.24 12.39
N VAL A 203 6.08 -10.42 11.19
CA VAL A 203 5.68 -9.66 9.98
C VAL A 203 4.30 -10.12 9.49
N PHE A 204 4.03 -11.43 9.49
CA PHE A 204 2.71 -11.97 9.18
C PHE A 204 1.68 -11.60 10.26
N PHE A 205 2.08 -11.61 11.53
CA PHE A 205 1.23 -11.19 12.64
C PHE A 205 0.88 -9.68 12.58
N ILE A 206 1.83 -8.82 12.19
CA ILE A 206 1.60 -7.39 11.98
C ILE A 206 0.70 -7.16 10.77
N LEU A 207 0.92 -7.84 9.65
CA LEU A 207 0.02 -7.74 8.48
C LEU A 207 -1.41 -8.19 8.82
N TYR A 208 -1.55 -9.22 9.66
CA TYR A 208 -2.85 -9.68 10.15
C TYR A 208 -3.53 -8.67 11.10
N ILE A 209 -2.80 -8.06 12.03
CA ILE A 209 -3.34 -7.05 12.97
C ILE A 209 -3.61 -5.71 12.29
N VAL A 210 -2.70 -5.24 11.42
CA VAL A 210 -2.89 -4.03 10.60
C VAL A 210 -4.07 -4.21 9.66
N GLY A 211 -4.33 -5.44 9.22
CA GLY A 211 -5.52 -5.85 8.48
C GLY A 211 -6.86 -5.63 9.20
N GLY A 212 -6.87 -5.30 10.50
CA GLY A 212 -7.95 -4.52 11.12
C GLY A 212 -9.37 -5.05 10.89
N GLY A 213 -9.63 -6.30 11.27
CA GLY A 213 -10.99 -6.87 11.27
C GLY A 213 -11.43 -7.42 9.91
N THR A 214 -12.32 -8.42 9.96
CA THR A 214 -12.76 -9.19 8.78
C THR A 214 -13.92 -8.56 8.02
N ILE A 215 -14.41 -7.39 8.46
CA ILE A 215 -15.69 -6.83 7.99
C ILE A 215 -15.58 -5.32 7.87
N HIS A 216 -15.72 -4.82 6.64
CA HIS A 216 -15.99 -3.40 6.43
C HIS A 216 -17.43 -3.07 6.88
N PRO A 217 -17.67 -1.97 7.61
CA PRO A 217 -19.02 -1.58 8.00
C PRO A 217 -19.92 -1.39 6.76
N PRO A 218 -21.23 -1.69 6.86
CA PRO A 218 -22.13 -1.54 5.72
C PRO A 218 -22.18 -0.09 5.23
N THR A 219 -22.39 0.07 3.92
CA THR A 219 -22.63 1.39 3.32
C THR A 219 -24.04 1.86 3.62
N GLU A 220 -24.33 3.16 3.45
CA GLU A 220 -25.67 3.71 3.72
C GLU A 220 -26.76 2.99 2.93
N ASN A 221 -26.48 2.65 1.67
CA ASN A 221 -27.36 1.87 0.83
C ASN A 221 -26.65 0.68 0.18
N ASP A 222 -26.72 -0.44 0.88
CA ASP A 222 -26.14 -1.73 0.48
C ASP A 222 -27.00 -2.53 -0.52
N LEU A 223 -28.21 -2.05 -0.83
CA LEU A 223 -29.15 -2.76 -1.71
C LEU A 223 -28.85 -2.56 -3.19
N LEU A 224 -28.08 -1.53 -3.53
CA LEU A 224 -27.66 -1.25 -4.89
C LEU A 224 -26.55 -2.21 -5.34
N PRO A 225 -26.81 -3.09 -6.32
CA PRO A 225 -25.79 -4.01 -6.81
C PRO A 225 -24.75 -3.28 -7.66
N LEU A 226 -23.55 -3.87 -7.76
CA LEU A 226 -22.52 -3.39 -8.68
C LEU A 226 -22.95 -3.57 -10.13
N ASP A 227 -22.73 -2.54 -10.95
CA ASP A 227 -22.87 -2.67 -12.40
C ASP A 227 -21.79 -3.59 -13.00
N TRP A 228 -21.98 -4.00 -14.24
CA TRP A 228 -21.05 -4.91 -14.91
C TRP A 228 -19.66 -4.28 -15.15
N LYS A 229 -19.58 -2.95 -15.31
CA LYS A 229 -18.31 -2.25 -15.55
C LYS A 229 -17.42 -2.30 -14.32
N ARG A 230 -17.97 -2.03 -13.12
CA ARG A 230 -17.24 -2.14 -11.85
C ARG A 230 -16.88 -3.58 -11.53
N LYS A 231 -17.73 -4.55 -11.87
CA LYS A 231 -17.36 -5.98 -11.76
C LYS A 231 -16.12 -6.32 -12.59
N VAL A 232 -16.04 -5.81 -13.81
CA VAL A 232 -14.84 -5.97 -14.66
C VAL A 232 -13.63 -5.30 -14.01
N VAL A 233 -13.77 -4.08 -13.46
CA VAL A 233 -12.68 -3.40 -12.74
C VAL A 233 -12.17 -4.23 -11.57
N VAL A 234 -13.06 -4.78 -10.74
CA VAL A 234 -12.69 -5.66 -9.62
C VAL A 234 -11.93 -6.87 -10.13
N ILE A 235 -12.45 -7.55 -11.16
CA ILE A 235 -11.81 -8.75 -11.74
C ILE A 235 -10.42 -8.41 -12.29
N ILE A 236 -10.27 -7.33 -13.05
CA ILE A 236 -8.97 -6.90 -13.59
C ILE A 236 -8.01 -6.58 -12.43
N THR A 237 -8.48 -5.89 -11.39
CA THR A 237 -7.66 -5.56 -10.21
C THR A 237 -7.17 -6.83 -9.51
N LEU A 238 -8.03 -7.83 -9.35
CA LEU A 238 -7.69 -9.13 -8.77
C LEU A 238 -6.75 -9.96 -9.66
N ILE A 239 -6.90 -9.89 -10.99
CA ILE A 239 -5.98 -10.54 -11.93
C ILE A 239 -4.61 -9.89 -11.86
N ILE A 240 -4.54 -8.55 -11.87
CA ILE A 240 -3.28 -7.82 -11.72
C ILE A 240 -2.61 -8.20 -10.39
N TYR A 241 -3.37 -8.25 -9.31
CA TYR A 241 -2.89 -8.75 -8.01
C TYR A 241 -2.30 -10.17 -8.13
N ALA A 242 -3.02 -11.11 -8.74
CA ALA A 242 -2.57 -12.49 -8.90
C ALA A 242 -1.29 -12.58 -9.76
N VAL A 243 -1.21 -11.81 -10.85
CA VAL A 243 -0.03 -11.76 -11.72
C VAL A 243 1.18 -11.17 -11.00
N LEU A 244 1.00 -10.07 -10.27
CA LEU A 244 2.07 -9.42 -9.51
C LEU A 244 2.54 -10.30 -8.35
N LEU A 245 1.62 -10.95 -7.64
CA LEU A 245 1.94 -11.91 -6.58
C LEU A 245 2.71 -13.10 -7.13
N TYR A 246 2.26 -13.69 -8.23
CA TYR A 246 2.96 -14.79 -8.89
C TYR A 246 4.35 -14.36 -9.37
N GLY A 247 4.45 -13.20 -10.04
CA GLY A 247 5.72 -12.62 -10.47
C GLY A 247 6.72 -12.44 -9.32
N SER A 248 6.25 -12.02 -8.14
CA SER A 248 7.10 -11.86 -6.95
C SER A 248 7.71 -13.17 -6.44
N THR A 249 7.03 -14.31 -6.65
CA THR A 249 7.55 -15.64 -6.25
C THR A 249 8.56 -16.20 -7.26
N LEU A 250 8.53 -15.71 -8.51
CA LEU A 250 9.50 -16.08 -9.55
C LEU A 250 10.81 -15.28 -9.45
N VAL A 251 10.79 -14.13 -8.77
CA VAL A 251 12.02 -13.39 -8.45
C VAL A 251 12.80 -14.20 -7.41
N ARG A 252 13.67 -15.08 -7.89
CA ARG A 252 14.71 -15.69 -7.05
C ARG A 252 15.66 -14.57 -6.66
N PHE A 253 15.68 -14.20 -5.38
CA PHE A 253 16.81 -13.47 -4.82
C PHE A 253 18.06 -14.31 -5.09
N GLY A 254 18.83 -13.88 -6.09
CA GLY A 254 20.02 -14.59 -6.51
C GLY A 254 20.96 -14.71 -5.33
N SER A 255 21.28 -15.94 -4.95
CA SER A 255 22.50 -16.26 -4.24
C SER A 255 23.66 -15.78 -5.11
N LYS A 256 24.28 -14.67 -4.70
CA LYS A 256 25.69 -14.35 -4.92
C LYS A 256 26.19 -13.59 -3.70
#